data_AF-A0A257LGM5-F1
#
_entry.id   AF-A0A257LGM5-F1
#
_cell.length_a   1.000
_cell.length_b   1.000
_cell.length_c   1.000
_cell.angle_alpha   90.00
_cell.angle_beta   90.00
_cell.angle_gamma   90.00
#
_symmetry.space_group_name_H-M   'P 1'
#
loop_
_entity.id
_entity.type
_entity.pdbx_description
1 polymer ?
#
loop_
_entity_poly.entity_id
_entity_poly.type
_entity_poly.pdbx_seq_one_letter_code
_entity_poly.pdbx_strand_id
1 'polypeptide(L)'
;MTTSAPRPPDPSADAVGDATQDAAASAPACVLTFNAADPSGAGGLAGDVSTLAAMGAHALPITTSVLLRDTAEIFDHHPIDADVVAEQART
;
A
#
# COMPACT_ATOMS: atom_id res chain seq x y z
N MET A 1 28.26 40.48 42.67
CA MET A 1 27.87 40.72 41.27
C MET A 1 28.43 39.58 40.43
N THR A 2 27.68 38.49 40.30
CA THR A 2 28.03 37.33 39.47
C THR A 2 27.42 37.53 38.08
N THR A 3 28.26 37.58 37.04
CA THR A 3 27.80 37.79 35.66
C THR A 3 27.35 36.43 35.11
N SER A 4 26.06 36.26 34.83
CA SER A 4 25.55 35.07 34.13
C SER A 4 25.96 35.14 32.66
N ALA A 5 26.75 34.17 32.19
CA ALA A 5 27.04 34.04 30.76
C ALA A 5 25.78 33.56 29.99
N PRO A 6 25.64 33.87 28.68
CA PRO A 6 24.48 33.44 27.90
C PRO A 6 24.52 31.92 27.67
N ARG A 7 23.39 31.23 27.91
CA ARG A 7 23.21 29.81 27.61
C ARG A 7 23.19 29.61 26.08
N PRO A 8 23.89 28.62 25.50
CA PRO A 8 23.76 28.29 24.09
C PRO A 8 22.31 27.86 23.77
N PRO A 9 21.82 28.10 22.54
CA PRO A 9 20.46 27.74 22.17
C PRO A 9 20.24 26.24 22.32
N ASP A 10 19.11 25.89 22.93
CA ASP A 10 18.68 24.53 23.15
C ASP A 10 18.28 23.92 21.79
N PRO A 11 18.83 22.75 21.36
CA PRO A 11 18.45 22.13 20.08
C PRO A 11 17.00 21.63 20.05
N SER A 12 16.26 21.80 21.15
CA SER A 12 14.83 21.50 21.26
C SER A 12 13.91 22.54 20.60
N ALA A 13 14.44 23.65 20.08
CA ALA A 13 13.63 24.70 19.45
C ALA A 13 13.10 24.33 18.04
N ASP A 14 13.64 23.31 17.38
CA ASP A 14 13.25 22.91 16.01
C ASP A 14 12.33 21.69 15.95
N ALA A 15 11.86 21.19 17.10
CA ALA A 15 11.03 19.98 17.16
C ALA A 15 9.57 20.23 17.62
N VAL A 16 9.09 21.47 17.53
CA VAL A 16 7.64 21.74 17.62
C VAL A 16 7.10 21.93 16.21
N GLY A 17 7.17 20.84 15.44
CA GLY A 17 6.35 20.69 14.25
C GLY A 17 4.90 20.64 14.72
N ASP A 18 4.21 21.74 14.49
CA ASP A 18 2.77 21.99 14.67
C ASP A 18 1.93 20.69 14.65
N ALA A 19 1.53 20.23 15.84
CA ALA A 19 0.66 19.08 16.06
C ALA A 19 -0.82 19.41 15.72
N THR A 20 -1.03 20.25 14.70
CA THR A 20 -2.34 20.72 14.27
C THR A 20 -2.44 20.70 12.75
N GLN A 21 -1.87 19.69 12.09
CA GLN A 21 -2.24 19.37 10.72
C GLN A 21 -3.56 18.61 10.73
N ASP A 22 -4.64 19.40 10.71
CA ASP A 22 -6.00 19.09 10.29
C ASP A 22 -6.24 17.61 9.96
N ALA A 23 -6.75 16.85 10.93
CA ALA A 23 -7.20 15.46 10.76
C ALA A 23 -8.49 15.38 9.93
N ALA A 24 -8.59 16.15 8.85
CA ALA A 24 -9.40 15.78 7.72
C ALA A 24 -8.75 14.49 7.18
N ALA A 25 -9.33 13.34 7.49
CA ALA A 25 -8.85 12.04 7.04
C ALA A 25 -8.54 12.10 5.55
N SER A 26 -7.26 12.24 5.18
CA SER A 26 -6.85 12.21 3.79
C SER A 26 -7.24 10.83 3.28
N ALA A 27 -8.06 10.78 2.24
CA ALA A 27 -8.52 9.51 1.69
C ALA A 27 -7.29 8.59 1.45
N PRO A 28 -7.41 7.28 1.77
CA PRO A 28 -6.30 6.35 1.59
C PRO A 28 -5.82 6.39 0.13
N ALA A 29 -4.52 6.20 -0.09
CA ALA A 29 -3.97 6.13 -1.45
C ALA A 29 -4.66 5.00 -2.23
N CYS A 30 -5.23 5.31 -3.40
CA CYS A 30 -5.78 4.30 -4.30
C CYS A 30 -4.67 3.70 -5.15
N VAL A 31 -4.48 2.38 -5.08
CA VAL A 31 -3.40 1.67 -5.77
C VAL A 31 -3.96 0.62 -6.71
N LEU A 32 -3.75 0.82 -8.01
CA LEU A 32 -4.11 -0.13 -9.07
C LEU A 32 -3.06 -1.24 -9.17
N THR A 33 -3.49 -2.50 -9.10
CA THR A 33 -2.60 -3.67 -9.21
C THR A 33 -3.05 -4.59 -10.34
N PHE A 34 -2.09 -5.22 -11.02
CA PHE A 34 -2.34 -6.22 -12.05
C PHE A 34 -1.65 -7.50 -11.64
N ASN A 35 -2.44 -8.53 -11.32
CA ASN A 35 -1.88 -9.77 -10.85
C ASN A 35 -2.82 -10.96 -11.09
N ALA A 36 -2.29 -12.16 -10.91
CA ALA A 36 -3.05 -13.40 -10.97
C ALA A 36 -3.89 -13.61 -9.70
N ALA A 37 -5.07 -14.22 -9.85
CA ALA A 37 -5.80 -14.79 -8.73
C ALA A 37 -5.07 -16.06 -8.23
N ASP A 38 -4.39 -15.93 -7.09
CA ASP A 38 -3.70 -17.04 -6.42
C ASP A 38 -4.58 -17.60 -5.28
N PRO A 39 -5.08 -18.84 -5.38
CA PRO A 39 -5.94 -19.43 -4.35
C PRO A 39 -5.22 -19.79 -3.05
N SER A 40 -3.88 -19.81 -3.04
CA SER A 40 -3.10 -20.10 -1.83
C SER A 40 -3.13 -18.96 -0.80
N GLY A 41 -3.44 -17.73 -1.25
CA GLY A 41 -3.38 -16.53 -0.42
C GLY A 41 -1.97 -16.08 -0.03
N ALA A 42 -0.92 -16.80 -0.46
CA ALA A 42 0.48 -16.46 -0.17
C ALA A 42 1.02 -15.32 -1.04
N GLY A 43 0.34 -15.02 -2.15
CA GLY A 43 0.73 -13.99 -3.10
C GLY A 43 -0.42 -13.63 -4.05
N GLY A 44 -0.07 -13.22 -5.27
CA GLY A 44 -1.04 -12.80 -6.27
C GLY A 44 -1.91 -11.64 -5.79
N LEU A 45 -3.10 -11.55 -6.37
CA LEU A 45 -4.06 -10.48 -6.14
C LEU A 45 -4.52 -10.39 -4.67
N ALA A 46 -4.71 -11.54 -3.99
CA ALA A 46 -5.05 -11.56 -2.56
C ALA A 46 -3.89 -11.04 -1.68
N GLY A 47 -2.65 -11.37 -2.04
CA GLY A 47 -1.45 -10.85 -1.39
C GLY A 47 -1.35 -9.33 -1.55
N ASP A 48 -1.49 -8.82 -2.78
CA ASP A 48 -1.47 -7.39 -3.07
C ASP A 48 -2.50 -6.62 -2.23
N VAL A 49 -3.76 -7.07 -2.24
CA VAL A 49 -4.84 -6.44 -1.46
C VAL A 49 -4.53 -6.44 0.03
N SER A 50 -4.02 -7.54 0.57
CA SER A 50 -3.67 -7.66 1.99
C SER A 50 -2.53 -6.71 2.37
N THR A 51 -1.49 -6.62 1.54
CA THR A 51 -0.36 -5.70 1.75
C THR A 51 -0.79 -4.25 1.65
N LEU A 52 -1.57 -3.89 0.64
CA LEU A 52 -2.05 -2.52 0.47
C LEU A 52 -2.96 -2.09 1.61
N ALA A 53 -3.88 -2.96 2.04
CA ALA A 53 -4.72 -2.70 3.21
C ALA A 53 -3.88 -2.50 4.48
N ALA A 54 -2.84 -3.32 4.69
CA ALA A 54 -1.93 -3.19 5.82
C ALA A 54 -1.13 -1.87 5.80
N MET A 55 -0.87 -1.32 4.61
CA MET A 55 -0.21 -0.02 4.42
C MET A 55 -1.18 1.18 4.47
N GLY A 56 -2.47 0.95 4.75
CA GLY A 56 -3.48 2.00 4.78
C GLY A 56 -3.89 2.51 3.39
N ALA A 57 -3.67 1.73 2.34
CA ALA A 57 -4.06 2.03 0.97
C ALA A 57 -5.36 1.30 0.57
N HIS A 58 -6.06 1.84 -0.41
CA HIS A 58 -7.21 1.23 -1.04
C HIS A 58 -6.79 0.53 -2.33
N ALA A 59 -6.89 -0.80 -2.37
CA ALA A 59 -6.53 -1.57 -3.53
C ALA A 59 -7.62 -1.49 -4.62
N LEU A 60 -7.20 -1.31 -5.86
CA LEU A 60 -8.00 -1.43 -7.08
C LEU A 60 -7.43 -2.61 -7.88
N PRO A 61 -7.79 -3.86 -7.56
CA PRO A 61 -7.13 -5.02 -8.14
C PRO A 61 -7.71 -5.42 -9.50
N ILE A 62 -6.82 -5.71 -10.45
CA ILE A 62 -7.15 -6.23 -11.78
C ILE A 62 -6.63 -7.66 -11.91
N THR A 63 -7.54 -8.59 -12.21
CA THR A 63 -7.20 -10.01 -12.37
C THR A 63 -6.73 -10.26 -13.79
N THR A 64 -5.50 -10.75 -13.94
CA THR A 64 -4.88 -11.04 -15.24
C THR A 64 -4.90 -12.52 -15.63
N SER A 65 -5.01 -13.41 -14.63
CA SER A 65 -5.05 -14.86 -14.83
C SER A 65 -5.58 -15.55 -13.57
N VAL A 66 -5.99 -16.82 -13.69
CA VAL A 66 -6.28 -17.70 -12.55
C VAL A 66 -5.13 -18.69 -12.38
N LEU A 67 -4.52 -18.75 -11.20
CA LEU A 67 -3.51 -19.77 -10.88
C LEU A 67 -4.18 -21.05 -10.38
N LEU A 68 -3.77 -22.19 -10.93
CA LEU A 68 -4.12 -23.51 -10.44
C LEU A 68 -2.92 -24.04 -9.68
N ARG A 69 -2.95 -23.94 -8.36
CA ARG A 69 -1.84 -24.28 -7.49
C ARG A 69 -2.32 -24.65 -6.10
N ASP A 70 -1.42 -25.21 -5.31
CA ASP A 70 -1.53 -25.25 -3.86
C ASP A 70 -0.34 -24.53 -3.20
N THR A 71 -0.13 -24.77 -1.90
CA THR A 71 0.98 -24.17 -1.15
C THR A 71 2.34 -24.77 -1.48
N ALA A 72 2.40 -25.93 -2.14
CA ALA A 72 3.63 -26.62 -2.50
C ALA A 72 4.12 -26.22 -3.90
N GLU A 73 3.24 -26.21 -4.91
CA GLU A 73 3.64 -25.92 -6.29
C GLU A 73 2.53 -25.33 -7.15
N ILE A 74 2.91 -24.83 -8.34
CA ILE A 74 1.99 -24.35 -9.38
C ILE A 74 1.79 -25.45 -10.41
N PHE A 75 0.54 -25.84 -10.63
CA PHE A 75 0.18 -26.87 -11.60
C PHE A 75 -0.06 -26.27 -12.99
N ASP A 76 -0.79 -25.15 -13.04
CA ASP A 76 -1.17 -24.48 -14.28
C ASP A 76 -1.57 -23.02 -14.02
N HIS A 77 -1.80 -22.26 -15.08
CA HIS A 77 -2.44 -20.96 -15.03
C HIS A 77 -3.34 -20.77 -16.26
N HIS A 78 -4.49 -20.14 -16.03
CA HIS A 78 -5.40 -19.77 -17.09
C HIS A 78 -5.34 -18.25 -17.32
N PRO A 79 -4.75 -17.77 -18.41
CA PRO A 79 -4.71 -16.34 -18.71
C PRO A 79 -6.12 -15.82 -19.02
N ILE A 80 -6.44 -14.62 -18.52
CA ILE A 80 -7.65 -13.90 -18.89
C ILE A 80 -7.38 -13.13 -20.18
N ASP A 81 -8.39 -13.08 -21.05
CA ASP A 81 -8.34 -12.34 -22.30
C ASP A 81 -7.95 -10.87 -22.08
N ALA A 82 -7.09 -10.33 -22.95
CA ALA A 82 -6.52 -9.00 -22.79
C ALA A 82 -7.59 -7.89 -22.85
N ASP A 83 -8.65 -8.05 -23.63
CA ASP A 83 -9.74 -7.08 -23.69
C ASP A 83 -10.52 -7.10 -22.37
N VAL A 84 -10.71 -8.27 -21.76
CA VAL A 84 -11.34 -8.40 -20.43
C VAL A 84 -10.48 -7.78 -19.33
N VAL A 85 -9.15 -7.92 -19.39
CA VAL A 85 -8.22 -7.22 -18.48
C VAL A 85 -8.29 -5.71 -18.68
N ALA A 86 -8.35 -5.25 -19.92
CA ALA A 86 -8.46 -3.82 -20.24
C ALA A 86 -9.78 -3.22 -19.75
N GLU A 87 -10.91 -3.94 -19.88
CA GLU A 87 -12.20 -3.45 -19.38
C GLU A 87 -12.23 -3.36 -17.85
N GLN A 88 -11.64 -4.32 -17.12
CA GLN A 88 -11.49 -4.21 -15.66
C GLN A 88 -10.74 -2.92 -15.27
N ALA A 89 -9.70 -2.56 -16.00
CA ALA A 89 -8.83 -1.42 -15.68
C ALA A 89 -9.40 -0.04 -16.03
N ARG A 90 -10.51 0.02 -16.79
CA ARG A 90 -11.15 1.29 -17.21
C ARG A 90 -12.23 1.77 -16.25
N THR A 91 -12.78 0.89 -15.41
CA THR A 91 -13.89 1.16 -14.47
C THR A 91 -13.41 1.23 -13.04
#